data_AF-A0A821JIT4-F1
#
_entry.id   AF-A0A821JIT4-F1
#
_cell.length_a   1.000
_cell.length_b   1.000
_cell.length_c   1.000
_cell.angle_alpha   90.00
_cell.angle_beta   90.00
_cell.angle_gamma   90.00
#
_symmetry.space_group_name_H-M   'P 1'
#
loop_
_entity.id
_entity.type
_entity.pdbx_description
1 polymer ?
#
loop_
_entity_poly.entity_id
_entity_poly.type
_entity_poly.pdbx_seq_one_letter_code
_entity_poly.pdbx_strand_id
1 'polypeptide(L)'
;MDLKFVDCIVFICLDIDECIENTNICQYICENQIGSYRCYCPIGFKINNLGQCQDIDECRQFQIDCGQDRTCFNTHGAYECIDIPCLVGYIRQNESDCLLKCYQRSSSCRPRQAIYIRHRFIAVPRLTLSNRTLFSLPITYRNKSSITIIDKNHMNISFPFILDGSDLKTNRTLIEPNEYEFEIHLYNTELNGKHVAHHRRRLHTIFVIRINISPFHF
;
A
#
# COMPACT_ATOMS: atom_id res chain seq x y z
N MET A 1 -18.41 -29.25 -28.90
CA MET A 1 -17.36 -28.41 -28.30
C MET A 1 -17.66 -27.00 -28.75
N ASP A 2 -17.89 -26.08 -27.81
CA ASP A 2 -18.30 -24.70 -28.12
C ASP A 2 -17.23 -24.01 -28.98
N LEU A 3 -17.54 -23.86 -30.27
CA LEU A 3 -16.72 -23.20 -31.28
C LEU A 3 -16.85 -21.68 -31.13
N LYS A 4 -16.47 -21.13 -29.96
CA LYS A 4 -16.38 -19.66 -29.78
C LYS A 4 -15.10 -19.05 -30.33
N PHE A 5 -14.12 -19.89 -30.63
CA PHE A 5 -12.73 -19.52 -30.95
C PHE A 5 -12.30 -19.95 -32.35
N VAL A 6 -13.13 -20.73 -33.04
CA VAL A 6 -12.89 -21.18 -34.42
C VAL A 6 -14.23 -21.18 -35.14
N ASP A 7 -14.27 -20.63 -36.36
CA ASP A 7 -15.42 -20.77 -37.25
C ASP A 7 -15.15 -21.86 -38.29
N CYS A 8 -16.01 -22.87 -38.35
CA CYS A 8 -15.86 -24.01 -39.26
C CYS A 8 -17.03 -24.06 -40.24
N ILE A 9 -16.75 -23.84 -41.52
CA ILE A 9 -17.73 -23.99 -42.61
C ILE A 9 -17.37 -25.23 -43.44
N VAL A 10 -18.17 -26.30 -43.26
CA VAL A 10 -18.13 -27.60 -43.95
C VAL A 10 -16.80 -28.37 -43.84
N PHE A 11 -15.72 -27.89 -44.48
CA PHE A 11 -14.38 -28.50 -44.46
C PHE A 11 -13.25 -27.51 -44.14
N ILE A 12 -13.55 -26.21 -44.02
CA ILE A 12 -12.58 -25.17 -43.72
C ILE A 12 -12.88 -24.66 -42.32
N CYS A 13 -11.87 -24.70 -41.44
CA CYS A 13 -11.91 -24.06 -40.14
C CYS A 13 -10.94 -22.88 -40.17
N LEU A 14 -11.46 -21.71 -39.86
CA LEU A 14 -10.69 -20.48 -39.70
C LEU A 14 -10.71 -20.11 -38.23
N ASP A 15 -9.53 -19.77 -37.75
CA ASP A 15 -9.35 -19.20 -36.42
C ASP A 15 -10.09 -17.86 -36.33
N ILE A 16 -10.80 -17.64 -35.23
CA ILE A 16 -11.42 -16.35 -34.96
C ILE A 16 -10.41 -15.57 -34.13
N ASP A 17 -9.97 -14.40 -34.60
CA ASP A 17 -9.14 -13.53 -33.78
C ASP A 17 -10.00 -12.82 -32.73
N GLU A 18 -10.08 -13.40 -31.53
CA GLU A 18 -10.92 -12.87 -30.46
C GLU A 18 -10.37 -11.56 -29.90
N CYS A 19 -9.09 -11.26 -30.11
CA CYS A 19 -8.49 -9.99 -29.73
C CYS A 19 -9.04 -8.82 -30.59
N ILE A 20 -9.42 -9.11 -31.84
CA ILE A 20 -10.06 -8.15 -32.73
C ILE A 20 -11.58 -8.13 -32.50
N GLU A 21 -12.21 -9.31 -32.42
CA GLU A 21 -13.67 -9.44 -32.31
C GLU A 21 -14.22 -8.97 -30.95
N ASN A 22 -13.44 -9.13 -29.88
CA ASN A 22 -13.81 -8.67 -28.55
C ASN A 22 -12.65 -7.95 -27.87
N THR A 23 -12.59 -6.63 -28.06
CA THR A 23 -11.54 -5.78 -27.47
C THR A 23 -11.51 -5.79 -25.93
N ASN A 24 -12.55 -6.27 -25.26
CA ASN A 24 -12.64 -6.36 -23.81
C ASN A 24 -12.37 -7.78 -23.27
N ILE A 25 -11.90 -8.71 -24.12
CA ILE A 25 -11.67 -10.10 -23.72
C ILE A 25 -10.49 -10.25 -22.75
N CYS A 26 -9.51 -9.35 -22.85
CA CYS A 26 -8.38 -9.26 -21.93
C CYS A 26 -8.36 -7.92 -21.23
N GLN A 27 -7.82 -7.89 -20.01
CA GLN A 27 -7.64 -6.63 -19.26
C GLN A 27 -6.57 -5.73 -19.88
N TYR A 28 -5.52 -6.29 -20.50
CA TYR A 28 -4.43 -5.51 -21.10
C TYR A 28 -4.00 -6.01 -22.47
N ILE A 29 -3.22 -7.09 -22.51
CA ILE A 29 -2.60 -7.58 -23.74
C ILE A 29 -3.33 -8.85 -24.13
N CYS A 30 -3.83 -8.89 -25.37
CA CYS A 30 -4.43 -10.08 -25.97
C CYS A 30 -3.52 -10.58 -27.08
N GLU A 31 -3.22 -11.87 -27.07
CA GLU A 31 -2.57 -12.58 -28.16
C GLU A 31 -3.52 -13.64 -28.68
N ASN A 32 -3.85 -13.55 -29.97
CA ASN A 32 -4.63 -14.57 -30.64
C ASN A 32 -3.81 -15.86 -30.80
N GLN A 33 -4.43 -17.02 -30.58
CA GLN A 33 -3.82 -18.34 -30.73
C GLN A 33 -4.74 -19.23 -31.55
N ILE A 34 -4.19 -20.19 -32.30
CA ILE A 34 -5.06 -21.05 -33.10
C ILE A 34 -6.00 -21.85 -32.17
N GLY A 35 -7.30 -21.56 -32.29
CA GLY A 35 -8.39 -22.12 -31.49
C GLY A 35 -8.54 -21.57 -30.08
N SER A 36 -7.89 -20.44 -29.76
CA SER A 36 -8.02 -19.77 -28.46
C SER A 36 -7.40 -18.37 -28.46
N TYR A 37 -7.32 -17.75 -27.29
CA TYR A 37 -6.55 -16.54 -27.09
C TYR A 37 -5.82 -16.64 -25.75
N ARG A 38 -4.80 -15.80 -25.59
CA ARG A 38 -4.09 -15.67 -24.32
C ARG A 38 -4.01 -14.22 -23.91
N CYS A 39 -4.45 -13.96 -22.69
CA CYS A 39 -4.23 -12.67 -22.06
C CYS A 39 -2.86 -12.65 -21.38
N TYR A 40 -2.18 -11.50 -21.46
CA TYR A 40 -0.95 -11.23 -20.73
C TYR A 40 -1.09 -9.96 -19.89
N CYS A 41 -0.33 -9.95 -18.80
CA CYS A 41 -0.18 -8.79 -17.95
C CYS A 41 1.05 -7.97 -18.35
N PRO A 42 1.00 -6.63 -18.18
CA PRO A 42 2.19 -5.80 -18.28
C PRO A 42 3.30 -6.25 -17.32
N ILE A 43 4.52 -5.81 -17.57
CA ILE A 43 5.65 -6.02 -16.64
C ILE A 43 5.29 -5.45 -15.26
N GLY A 44 5.63 -6.18 -14.19
CA GLY A 44 5.26 -5.83 -12.81
C GLY A 44 3.92 -6.41 -12.36
N PHE A 45 3.20 -7.14 -13.23
CA PHE A 45 1.91 -7.71 -12.92
C PHE A 45 1.83 -9.21 -13.24
N LYS A 46 0.98 -9.93 -12.50
CA LYS A 46 0.68 -11.34 -12.72
C LYS A 46 -0.82 -11.61 -12.82
N ILE A 47 -1.20 -12.57 -13.63
CA ILE A 47 -2.60 -13.03 -13.73
C ILE A 47 -2.98 -13.72 -12.42
N ASN A 48 -4.08 -13.28 -11.82
CA ASN A 48 -4.67 -13.89 -10.64
C ASN A 48 -5.65 -15.02 -11.03
N ASN A 49 -6.22 -15.68 -10.02
CA ASN A 49 -7.16 -16.80 -10.23
C ASN A 49 -8.46 -16.40 -10.97
N LEU A 50 -8.74 -15.10 -11.08
CA LEU A 50 -9.91 -14.55 -11.77
C LEU A 50 -9.57 -14.06 -13.20
N GLY A 51 -8.34 -14.29 -13.68
CA GLY A 51 -7.91 -13.83 -15.00
C GLY A 51 -7.55 -12.33 -15.07
N GLN A 52 -7.47 -11.65 -13.92
CA GLN A 52 -7.15 -10.23 -13.83
C GLN A 52 -5.68 -10.03 -13.47
N CYS A 53 -5.06 -8.96 -13.94
CA CYS A 53 -3.70 -8.67 -13.53
C CYS A 53 -3.67 -7.98 -12.18
N GLN A 54 -2.90 -8.59 -11.29
CA GLN A 54 -2.59 -8.10 -9.98
C GLN A 54 -1.12 -7.68 -9.94
N ASP A 55 -0.89 -6.54 -9.31
CA ASP A 55 0.44 -6.04 -8.98
C ASP A 55 1.29 -7.11 -8.27
N ILE A 56 2.55 -7.22 -8.65
CA ILE A 56 3.51 -8.10 -7.99
C ILE A 56 4.15 -7.30 -6.86
N ASP A 57 3.97 -7.74 -5.61
CA ASP A 57 4.71 -7.16 -4.49
C ASP A 57 6.17 -7.63 -4.54
N GLU A 58 7.05 -6.92 -5.26
CA GLU A 58 8.44 -7.34 -5.45
C GLU A 58 9.22 -7.35 -4.13
N CYS A 59 8.90 -6.40 -3.24
CA CYS A 59 9.50 -6.31 -1.91
C CYS A 59 9.25 -7.58 -1.10
N ARG A 60 8.01 -8.06 -1.11
CA ARG A 60 7.64 -9.28 -0.38
C ARG A 60 8.06 -10.55 -1.11
N GLN A 61 7.92 -10.57 -2.43
CA GLN A 61 8.14 -11.78 -3.23
C GLN A 61 9.63 -12.09 -3.40
N PHE A 62 10.46 -11.06 -3.57
CA PHE A 62 11.88 -11.23 -3.89
C PHE A 62 12.82 -10.82 -2.76
N GLN A 63 12.32 -10.25 -1.66
CA GLN A 63 13.13 -9.79 -0.52
C GLN A 63 14.28 -8.88 -0.98
N ILE A 64 13.91 -7.83 -1.74
CA ILE A 64 14.87 -6.89 -2.33
C ILE A 64 15.76 -6.26 -1.24
N ASP A 65 17.07 -6.45 -1.36
CA ASP A 65 18.06 -5.74 -0.55
C ASP A 65 18.33 -4.36 -1.15
N CYS A 66 17.78 -3.33 -0.50
CA CYS A 66 17.95 -1.94 -0.91
C CYS A 66 19.25 -1.29 -0.43
N GLY A 67 20.11 -2.04 0.29
CA GLY A 67 21.30 -1.51 0.94
C GLY A 67 21.00 -0.78 2.24
N GLN A 68 22.03 -0.15 2.80
CA GLN A 68 21.97 0.43 4.14
C GLN A 68 21.01 1.63 4.23
N ASP A 69 20.21 1.67 5.31
CA ASP A 69 19.26 2.75 5.63
C ASP A 69 18.14 3.01 4.59
N ARG A 70 18.00 2.08 3.64
CA ARG A 70 16.93 2.07 2.64
C ARG A 70 15.93 0.98 2.93
N THR A 71 14.74 1.14 2.40
CA THR A 71 13.67 0.14 2.55
C THR A 71 12.98 -0.02 1.22
N CYS A 72 12.66 -1.27 0.89
CA CYS A 72 11.91 -1.57 -0.30
C CYS A 72 10.47 -1.08 -0.13
N PHE A 73 10.03 -0.23 -1.06
CA PHE A 73 8.67 0.22 -1.18
C PHE A 73 8.08 -0.35 -2.46
N ASN A 74 7.06 -1.20 -2.30
CA ASN A 74 6.31 -1.71 -3.42
C ASN A 74 5.47 -0.58 -4.02
N THR A 75 5.68 -0.29 -5.31
CA THR A 75 4.85 0.63 -6.09
C THR A 75 3.92 -0.16 -6.99
N HIS A 76 3.02 0.49 -7.69
CA HIS A 76 2.10 -0.24 -8.55
C HIS A 76 2.73 -0.47 -9.93
N GLY A 77 3.13 -1.71 -10.20
CA GLY A 77 3.83 -2.18 -11.39
C GLY A 77 5.36 -2.20 -11.27
N ALA A 78 5.91 -1.88 -10.10
CA ALA A 78 7.36 -1.86 -9.84
C ALA A 78 7.64 -1.73 -8.33
N TYR A 79 8.90 -1.59 -7.97
CA TYR A 79 9.32 -1.21 -6.62
C TYR A 79 10.35 -0.08 -6.65
N GLU A 80 10.46 0.63 -5.53
CA GLU A 80 11.48 1.65 -5.31
C GLU A 80 12.20 1.38 -3.98
N CYS A 81 13.52 1.55 -3.99
CA CYS A 81 14.29 1.62 -2.75
C CYS A 81 14.29 3.06 -2.24
N ILE A 82 13.61 3.31 -1.13
CA ILE A 82 13.46 4.65 -0.57
C ILE A 82 14.27 4.81 0.71
N ASP A 83 14.86 6.00 0.87
CA ASP A 83 15.51 6.37 2.12
C ASP A 83 14.44 6.68 3.16
N ILE A 84 14.57 6.06 4.34
CA ILE A 84 13.70 6.36 5.49
C ILE A 84 14.54 7.00 6.58
N PRO A 85 14.77 8.32 6.55
CA PRO A 85 15.54 8.97 7.60
C PRO A 85 14.73 8.96 8.90
N CYS A 86 15.26 8.34 9.95
CA CYS A 86 14.75 8.57 11.30
C CYS A 86 14.98 10.04 11.68
N LEU A 87 13.98 10.70 12.26
CA LEU A 87 14.12 12.07 12.74
C LEU A 87 15.27 12.20 13.75
N VAL A 88 15.83 13.40 13.86
CA VAL A 88 16.88 13.70 14.84
C VAL A 88 16.40 13.32 16.25
N GLY A 89 17.19 12.51 16.94
CA GLY A 89 16.84 11.99 18.27
C GLY A 89 16.22 10.59 18.27
N TYR A 90 15.97 10.00 17.10
CA TYR A 90 15.49 8.63 16.95
C TYR A 90 16.58 7.70 16.41
N ILE A 91 16.46 6.42 16.73
CA ILE A 91 17.35 5.34 16.29
C ILE A 91 16.48 4.29 15.56
N ARG A 92 16.92 3.86 14.38
CA ARG A 92 16.28 2.79 13.62
C ARG A 92 16.22 1.51 14.45
N GLN A 93 15.01 0.95 14.62
CA GLN A 93 14.78 -0.34 15.26
C GLN A 93 14.70 -1.48 14.25
N ASN A 94 14.02 -1.23 13.13
CA ASN A 94 13.89 -2.14 12.00
C ASN A 94 13.74 -1.31 10.71
N GLU A 95 13.38 -1.96 9.60
CA GLU A 95 13.25 -1.31 8.29
C GLU A 95 12.38 -0.04 8.31
N SER A 96 11.25 -0.05 9.05
CA SER A 96 10.26 1.06 9.03
C SER A 96 10.01 1.73 10.38
N ASP A 97 10.59 1.23 11.47
CA ASP A 97 10.37 1.74 12.82
C ASP A 97 11.59 2.48 13.36
N CYS A 98 11.34 3.66 13.91
CA CYS A 98 12.30 4.51 14.60
C CYS A 98 11.87 4.66 16.07
N LEU A 99 12.80 4.42 17.01
CA LEU A 99 12.57 4.55 18.44
C LEU A 99 13.33 5.74 19.01
N LEU A 100 12.68 6.49 19.90
CA LEU A 100 13.32 7.61 20.58
C LEU A 100 14.55 7.16 21.37
N LYS A 101 15.71 7.80 21.14
CA LYS A 101 17.01 7.44 21.73
C LYS A 101 16.99 7.32 23.26
N CYS A 102 16.24 8.18 23.98
CA CYS A 102 16.20 8.14 25.45
C CYS A 102 15.35 7.00 26.03
N TYR A 103 14.54 6.32 25.22
CA TYR A 103 13.64 5.28 25.71
C TYR A 103 14.37 3.97 26.05
N GLN A 104 15.55 3.71 25.47
CA GLN A 104 16.20 2.41 25.58
C GLN A 104 16.78 2.08 26.97
N ARG A 105 16.90 3.03 27.93
CA ARG A 105 17.35 2.76 29.32
C ARG A 105 17.38 3.97 30.29
N SER A 106 16.64 5.06 30.06
CA SER A 106 16.75 6.25 30.92
C SER A 106 15.53 6.49 31.82
N SER A 107 15.77 6.55 33.14
CA SER A 107 14.80 6.98 34.15
C SER A 107 14.45 8.48 34.08
N SER A 108 15.24 9.29 33.33
CA SER A 108 14.99 10.72 33.11
C SER A 108 14.20 11.05 31.85
N CYS A 109 13.83 10.04 31.04
CA CYS A 109 13.09 10.26 29.80
C CYS A 109 11.66 10.73 30.13
N ARG A 110 11.39 12.03 29.92
CA ARG A 110 10.06 12.65 29.92
C ARG A 110 9.69 13.07 28.50
N PRO A 111 9.40 12.14 27.58
CA PRO A 111 9.20 12.50 26.20
C PRO A 111 7.87 13.24 26.04
N ARG A 112 7.95 14.54 25.70
CA ARG A 112 6.86 15.26 25.03
C ARG A 112 6.74 14.87 23.55
N GLN A 113 7.67 14.06 23.05
CA GLN A 113 7.78 13.57 21.69
C GLN A 113 7.22 12.15 21.57
N ALA A 114 6.96 11.73 20.33
CA ALA A 114 6.53 10.36 20.06
C ALA A 114 7.63 9.36 20.48
N ILE A 115 7.23 8.25 21.10
CA ILE A 115 8.14 7.17 21.47
C ILE A 115 8.52 6.38 20.22
N TYR A 116 7.52 6.09 19.38
CA TYR A 116 7.67 5.37 18.12
C TYR A 116 7.28 6.25 16.95
N ILE A 117 8.11 6.24 15.91
CA ILE A 117 7.74 6.71 14.58
C ILE A 117 7.76 5.48 13.67
N ARG A 118 6.65 5.24 12.99
CA ARG A 118 6.48 4.09 12.11
C ARG A 118 6.12 4.56 10.72
N HIS A 119 6.95 4.23 9.75
CA HIS A 119 6.68 4.53 8.36
C HIS A 119 5.77 3.45 7.77
N ARG A 120 4.79 3.88 6.98
CA ARG A 120 3.90 3.02 6.21
C ARG A 120 3.79 3.56 4.81
N PHE A 121 3.96 2.66 3.86
CA PHE A 121 3.88 2.95 2.45
C PHE A 121 2.74 2.16 1.84
N ILE A 122 1.89 2.84 1.08
CA ILE A 122 0.69 2.26 0.50
C ILE A 122 0.71 2.58 -0.99
N ALA A 123 0.86 1.54 -1.81
CA ALA A 123 0.61 1.64 -3.24
C ALA A 123 -0.86 1.32 -3.52
N VAL A 124 -1.53 2.21 -4.24
CA VAL A 124 -2.92 2.02 -4.65
C VAL A 124 -3.11 2.26 -6.14
N PRO A 125 -4.02 1.51 -6.80
CA PRO A 125 -4.37 1.76 -8.18
C PRO A 125 -5.10 3.11 -8.32
N ARG A 126 -4.98 3.72 -9.50
CA ARG A 126 -5.84 4.83 -9.89
C ARG A 126 -7.31 4.38 -9.86
N LEU A 127 -8.23 5.31 -9.63
CA LEU A 127 -9.67 5.03 -9.49
C LEU A 127 -10.05 4.15 -8.29
N THR A 128 -9.18 4.05 -7.28
CA THR A 128 -9.58 3.43 -6.00
C THR A 128 -10.82 4.15 -5.46
N LEU A 129 -11.92 3.41 -5.34
CA LEU A 129 -13.24 3.92 -4.96
C LEU A 129 -13.24 4.50 -3.54
N SER A 130 -14.25 5.32 -3.22
CA SER A 130 -14.50 5.78 -1.84
C SER A 130 -14.85 4.62 -0.90
N ASN A 131 -14.66 4.84 0.41
CA ASN A 131 -14.89 3.88 1.49
C ASN A 131 -14.06 2.58 1.39
N ARG A 132 -12.93 2.62 0.66
CA ARG A 132 -11.97 1.51 0.60
C ARG A 132 -10.98 1.65 1.74
N THR A 133 -10.84 0.61 2.55
CA THR A 133 -9.80 0.52 3.59
C THR A 133 -8.44 0.35 2.94
N LEU A 134 -7.53 1.26 3.27
CA LEU A 134 -6.14 1.28 2.82
C LEU A 134 -5.21 0.62 3.83
N PHE A 135 -5.44 0.90 5.12
CA PHE A 135 -4.58 0.43 6.20
C PHE A 135 -5.34 0.42 7.52
N SER A 136 -5.16 -0.63 8.32
CA SER A 136 -5.69 -0.71 9.68
C SER A 136 -4.58 -0.46 10.70
N LEU A 137 -4.80 0.52 11.58
CA LEU A 137 -3.90 0.83 12.67
C LEU A 137 -3.87 -0.36 13.66
N PRO A 138 -2.68 -0.79 14.11
CA PRO A 138 -2.53 -1.92 15.03
C PRO A 138 -2.83 -1.49 16.48
N ILE A 139 -4.02 -0.93 16.74
CA ILE A 139 -4.46 -0.46 18.06
C ILE A 139 -5.60 -1.30 18.59
N THR A 140 -5.64 -1.47 19.91
CA THR A 140 -6.83 -1.93 20.64
C THR A 140 -7.59 -0.73 21.20
N TYR A 141 -8.89 -0.66 20.89
CA TYR A 141 -9.77 0.41 21.39
C TYR A 141 -10.00 0.25 22.90
N ARG A 142 -9.21 0.95 23.71
CA ARG A 142 -9.52 1.25 25.11
C ARG A 142 -9.46 2.77 25.27
N ASN A 143 -10.60 3.38 25.63
CA ASN A 143 -10.93 4.81 25.68
C ASN A 143 -9.78 5.86 25.78
N LYS A 144 -9.98 6.99 25.07
CA LYS A 144 -9.18 8.25 25.04
C LYS A 144 -7.98 8.32 24.09
N SER A 145 -8.09 7.71 22.92
CA SER A 145 -7.19 7.98 21.79
C SER A 145 -7.58 9.31 21.14
N SER A 146 -6.69 10.30 21.12
CA SER A 146 -6.83 11.44 20.20
C SER A 146 -6.05 11.12 18.93
N ILE A 147 -6.69 11.35 17.78
CA ILE A 147 -6.09 11.13 16.47
C ILE A 147 -6.09 12.44 15.72
N THR A 148 -4.93 12.85 15.23
CA THR A 148 -4.79 14.00 14.35
C THR A 148 -4.08 13.58 13.08
N ILE A 149 -4.60 14.04 11.95
CA ILE A 149 -4.01 13.86 10.63
C ILE A 149 -3.44 15.22 10.23
N ILE A 150 -2.15 15.27 9.96
CA ILE A 150 -1.45 16.47 9.51
C ILE A 150 -0.70 16.17 8.23
N ASP A 151 -0.61 17.13 7.32
CA ASP A 151 0.19 16.96 6.11
C ASP A 151 1.69 16.96 6.41
N LYS A 152 2.51 16.67 5.38
CA LYS A 152 3.97 16.77 5.46
C LYS A 152 4.51 18.13 5.95
N ASN A 153 3.70 19.20 5.86
CA ASN A 153 4.05 20.53 6.34
C ASN A 153 3.50 20.79 7.77
N HIS A 154 2.98 19.77 8.44
CA HIS A 154 2.34 19.84 9.76
C HIS A 154 1.13 20.77 9.83
N MET A 155 0.39 20.93 8.74
CA MET A 155 -0.87 21.66 8.63
C MET A 155 -2.06 20.68 8.72
N ASN A 156 -3.17 21.12 9.34
CA ASN A 156 -4.44 20.39 9.31
C ASN A 156 -5.08 20.56 7.93
N ILE A 157 -4.89 19.61 7.02
CA ILE A 157 -5.42 19.63 5.66
C ILE A 157 -6.41 18.48 5.44
N SER A 158 -7.48 18.74 4.68
CA SER A 158 -8.42 17.72 4.23
C SER A 158 -7.82 16.91 3.07
N PHE A 159 -7.47 15.66 3.37
CA PHE A 159 -7.04 14.67 2.39
C PHE A 159 -8.23 13.93 1.77
N PRO A 160 -8.06 13.19 0.65
CA PRO A 160 -9.04 12.19 0.21
C PRO A 160 -9.15 10.99 1.17
N PHE A 161 -8.66 11.07 2.41
CA PHE A 161 -8.61 10.00 3.39
C PHE A 161 -9.31 10.39 4.68
N ILE A 162 -9.91 9.40 5.34
CA ILE A 162 -10.58 9.54 6.63
C ILE A 162 -10.18 8.36 7.53
N LEU A 163 -10.17 8.58 8.83
CA LEU A 163 -10.03 7.50 9.81
C LEU A 163 -11.41 7.14 10.35
N ASP A 164 -11.84 5.90 10.09
CA ASP A 164 -13.08 5.31 10.57
C ASP A 164 -12.75 4.17 11.53
N GLY A 165 -12.86 4.44 12.83
CA GLY A 165 -12.34 3.54 13.86
C GLY A 165 -10.81 3.42 13.78
N SER A 166 -10.31 2.19 13.60
CA SER A 166 -8.88 1.91 13.38
C SER A 166 -8.47 1.96 11.91
N ASP A 167 -9.40 2.17 10.99
CA ASP A 167 -9.17 1.99 9.56
C ASP A 167 -8.98 3.32 8.85
N LEU A 168 -7.85 3.46 8.16
CA LEU A 168 -7.62 4.52 7.19
C LEU A 168 -8.35 4.15 5.91
N LYS A 169 -9.35 4.94 5.54
CA LYS A 169 -10.20 4.73 4.37
C LYS A 169 -10.13 5.91 3.40
N THR A 170 -10.44 5.65 2.14
CA THR A 170 -10.71 6.71 1.16
C THR A 170 -12.05 7.39 1.46
N ASN A 171 -12.08 8.72 1.49
CA ASN A 171 -13.31 9.51 1.62
C ASN A 171 -13.92 9.87 0.25
N ARG A 172 -13.08 9.89 -0.79
CA ARG A 172 -13.47 10.10 -2.19
C ARG A 172 -12.65 9.20 -3.09
N THR A 173 -13.13 8.99 -4.32
CA THR A 173 -12.38 8.26 -5.35
C THR A 173 -11.04 8.95 -5.62
N LEU A 174 -9.98 8.16 -5.76
CA LEU A 174 -8.64 8.64 -6.08
C LEU A 174 -8.50 8.78 -7.60
N ILE A 175 -8.56 10.00 -8.14
CA ILE A 175 -8.70 10.25 -9.59
C ILE A 175 -7.39 10.72 -10.23
N GLU A 176 -6.56 11.47 -9.49
CA GLU A 176 -5.29 12.03 -9.97
C GLU A 176 -4.09 11.28 -9.39
N PRO A 177 -3.00 11.08 -10.17
CA PRO A 177 -1.75 10.61 -9.62
C PRO A 177 -1.17 11.69 -8.70
N ASN A 178 -1.26 11.44 -7.40
CA ASN A 178 -0.67 12.30 -6.38
C ASN A 178 0.01 11.40 -5.36
N GLU A 179 1.18 11.86 -4.91
CA GLU A 179 1.84 11.31 -3.75
C GLU A 179 1.33 12.06 -2.52
N TYR A 180 0.80 11.33 -1.54
CA TYR A 180 0.34 11.90 -0.29
C TYR A 180 1.25 11.48 0.84
N GLU A 181 1.75 12.44 1.60
CA GLU A 181 2.48 12.19 2.85
C GLU A 181 1.81 12.94 3.99
N PHE A 182 1.46 12.21 5.04
CA PHE A 182 0.80 12.74 6.22
C PHE A 182 1.11 11.91 7.46
N GLU A 183 0.93 12.51 8.64
CA GLU A 183 1.18 11.86 9.92
C GLU A 183 -0.12 11.56 10.66
N ILE A 184 -0.21 10.37 11.26
CA ILE A 184 -1.26 10.00 12.20
C ILE A 184 -0.66 9.93 13.60
N HIS A 185 -1.06 10.87 14.45
CA HIS A 185 -0.64 10.88 15.84
C HIS A 185 -1.61 10.09 16.69
N LEU A 186 -1.11 9.10 17.43
CA LEU A 186 -1.88 8.30 18.37
C LEU A 186 -1.39 8.56 19.79
N TYR A 187 -2.30 8.92 20.68
CA TYR A 187 -2.02 9.16 22.10
C TYR A 187 -2.82 8.20 22.98
N ASN A 188 -2.22 7.74 24.08
CA ASN A 188 -2.87 6.89 25.08
C ASN A 188 -3.40 5.53 24.54
N THR A 189 -2.80 4.98 23.50
CA THR A 189 -3.21 3.70 22.90
C THR A 189 -2.39 2.52 23.40
N GLU A 190 -2.98 1.31 23.38
CA GLU A 190 -2.24 0.05 23.46
C GLU A 190 -1.99 -0.44 22.02
N LEU A 191 -0.73 -0.68 21.65
CA LEU A 191 -0.36 -1.21 20.32
C LEU A 191 -0.29 -2.74 20.38
N ASN A 192 -0.84 -3.41 19.36
CA ASN A 192 -0.72 -4.85 19.20
C ASN A 192 0.72 -5.21 18.77
N GLY A 193 1.45 -5.98 19.59
CA GLY A 193 2.81 -6.44 19.30
C GLY A 193 3.76 -6.35 20.51
N LYS A 194 4.83 -7.17 20.51
CA LYS A 194 5.78 -7.46 21.62
C LYS A 194 6.48 -6.26 22.31
N HIS A 195 6.18 -5.02 21.93
CA HIS A 195 6.81 -3.81 22.46
C HIS A 195 6.15 -3.23 23.72
N VAL A 196 5.16 -3.92 24.31
CA VAL A 196 4.34 -3.40 25.42
C VAL A 196 4.35 -4.32 26.64
N ALA A 197 5.50 -4.90 26.96
CA ALA A 197 5.73 -5.47 28.29
C ALA A 197 6.58 -4.48 29.08
N HIS A 198 5.98 -3.54 29.81
CA HIS A 198 6.34 -3.22 31.21
C HIS A 198 5.87 -1.88 31.78
N HIS A 199 5.29 -0.94 31.03
CA HIS A 199 4.84 0.31 31.65
C HIS A 199 3.46 0.79 31.17
N ARG A 200 2.53 0.95 32.13
CA ARG A 200 1.22 1.64 32.02
C ARG A 200 1.37 3.14 31.71
N ARG A 201 2.14 3.51 30.68
CA ARG A 201 2.36 4.92 30.28
C ARG A 201 1.63 5.22 28.98
N ARG A 202 1.13 6.45 28.87
CA ARG A 202 0.56 7.04 27.66
C ARG A 202 1.55 6.87 26.51
N LEU A 203 1.23 5.99 25.54
CA LEU A 203 2.04 5.82 24.34
C LEU A 203 1.69 6.95 23.35
N HIS A 204 2.69 7.71 22.92
CA HIS A 204 2.59 8.61 21.78
C HIS A 204 3.33 7.95 20.60
N THR A 205 2.59 7.59 19.56
CA THR A 205 3.13 6.98 18.34
C THR A 205 2.72 7.81 17.14
N ILE A 206 3.64 8.00 16.20
CA ILE A 206 3.37 8.66 14.92
C ILE A 206 3.48 7.61 13.82
N PHE A 207 2.45 7.54 12.97
CA PHE A 207 2.54 6.84 11.70
C PHE A 207 2.77 7.86 10.59
N VAL A 208 3.90 7.77 9.89
CA VAL A 208 4.14 8.54 8.66
C VAL A 208 3.61 7.71 7.50
N ILE A 209 2.50 8.15 6.90
CA ILE A 209 1.83 7.46 5.81
C ILE A 209 2.22 8.13 4.50
N ARG A 210 2.89 7.39 3.62
CA ARG A 210 3.15 7.79 2.24
C ARG A 210 2.31 6.93 1.29
N ILE A 211 1.45 7.56 0.51
CA ILE A 211 0.55 6.91 -0.43
C ILE A 211 0.96 7.28 -1.84
N ASN A 212 1.26 6.29 -2.65
CA ASN A 212 1.51 6.45 -4.07
C ASN A 212 0.30 5.92 -4.86
N ILE A 213 -0.28 6.78 -5.68
CA ILE A 213 -1.33 6.39 -6.62
C ILE A 213 -0.69 6.11 -7.97
N SER A 214 -0.95 4.92 -8.51
CA SER A 214 -0.48 4.55 -9.85
C SER A 214 -0.83 5.62 -10.89
N PRO A 215 0.12 6.05 -11.75
CA PRO A 215 -0.17 6.97 -12.85
C PRO A 215 -1.00 6.31 -13.96
N PHE A 216 -0.94 4.98 -14.04
CA PHE A 216 -1.61 4.21 -15.06
C PHE A 216 -3.10 4.07 -14.76
N HIS A 217 -3.90 4.31 -15.79
CA HIS A 217 -5.28 3.85 -15.84
C HIS A 217 -5.23 2.38 -16.23
N PHE A 218 -5.85 1.53 -15.43
CA PHE A 218 -6.04 0.13 -15.78
C PHE A 218 -7.53 -0.19 -15.77
#